data_AF-A0A371MQ88-F1
#
_entry.id   AF-A0A371MQ88-F1
#
_cell.length_a   1.000
_cell.length_b   1.000
_cell.length_c   1.000
_cell.angle_alpha   90.00
_cell.angle_beta   90.00
_cell.angle_gamma   90.00
#
_symmetry.space_group_name_H-M   'P 1'
#
loop_
_entity.id
_entity.type
_entity.pdbx_description
1 polymer ?
#
loop_
_entity_poly.entity_id
_entity_poly.type
_entity_poly.pdbx_seq_one_letter_code
_entity_poly.pdbx_strand_id
1 'polypeptide(L)' 'MSEDDSLSLAQKAYHTVTPGSRMRPDSEMDSIGWTMLLILVVLLVPFLPFIAIVYVLSKVFGYLNAQRGPNP' A
#
# COMPACT_ATOMS: atom_id res chain seq x y z
N MET A 1 42.55 -26.65 -2.70
CA MET A 1 41.27 -26.70 -1.94
C MET A 1 40.23 -26.19 -2.92
N SER A 2 39.42 -27.09 -3.48
CA SER A 2 38.61 -26.81 -4.67
C SER A 2 37.32 -26.06 -4.29
N GLU A 3 37.00 -24.98 -5.02
CA GLU A 3 35.77 -24.19 -4.80
C GLU A 3 34.47 -25.03 -4.84
N ASP A 4 34.46 -26.18 -5.51
CA ASP A 4 33.32 -27.10 -5.57
C ASP A 4 32.94 -27.70 -4.20
N ASP A 5 33.93 -27.99 -3.33
CA ASP A 5 33.67 -28.46 -1.96
C ASP A 5 33.07 -27.34 -1.10
N SER A 6 33.42 -26.08 -1.38
CA SER A 6 32.93 -24.92 -0.62
C SER A 6 31.46 -24.61 -0.94
N LEU A 7 31.04 -24.75 -2.21
CA LEU A 7 29.63 -24.64 -2.60
C LEU A 7 28.79 -25.80 -2.07
N SER A 8 29.34 -27.02 -2.10
CA SER A 8 28.71 -28.23 -1.54
C SER A 8 28.54 -28.13 -0.02
N LEU A 9 29.54 -27.61 0.71
CA LEU A 9 29.46 -27.36 2.15
C LEU A 9 28.46 -26.26 2.50
N ALA A 10 28.40 -25.18 1.73
CA ALA A 10 27.39 -24.13 1.91
C ALA A 10 25.98 -24.72 1.73
N GLN A 11 25.73 -25.46 0.66
CA GLN A 11 24.42 -26.05 0.38
C GLN A 11 24.03 -27.14 1.42
N LYS A 12 25.01 -27.84 1.99
CA LYS A 12 24.81 -28.83 3.06
C LYS A 12 24.57 -28.19 4.43
N ALA A 13 25.12 -27.00 4.68
CA ALA A 13 24.83 -26.20 5.87
C ALA A 13 23.43 -25.56 5.82
N TYR A 14 22.87 -25.35 4.62
CA TYR A 14 21.49 -24.87 4.40
C TYR A 14 20.45 -25.98 4.22
N HIS A 15 20.72 -27.20 4.71
CA HIS A 15 19.71 -28.26 4.77
C HIS A 15 18.66 -27.90 5.84
N THR A 16 17.75 -26.98 5.52
CA THR A 16 16.60 -26.71 6.37
C THR A 16 15.71 -27.95 6.38
N VAL A 17 15.26 -28.36 7.56
CA VAL A 17 14.34 -29.51 7.72
C VAL A 17 12.97 -29.28 7.07
N THR A 18 12.70 -28.04 6.64
CA THR A 18 11.53 -27.66 5.87
C THR A 18 11.87 -27.71 4.38
N PRO A 19 11.16 -28.53 3.57
CA PRO A 19 11.31 -28.47 2.12
C PRO A 19 11.00 -27.04 1.65
N GLY A 20 11.88 -26.48 0.82
CA GLY A 20 11.75 -25.10 0.35
C GLY A 20 10.35 -24.86 -0.22
N SER A 21 9.61 -23.93 0.37
CA SER A 21 8.28 -23.57 -0.11
C SER A 21 8.42 -22.94 -1.50
N ARG A 22 7.99 -23.66 -2.54
CA ARG A 22 7.80 -23.05 -3.85
C ARG A 22 6.60 -22.12 -3.74
N MET A 23 6.78 -20.84 -4.10
CA MET A 23 5.67 -19.94 -4.36
C MET A 23 4.85 -20.53 -5.52
N ARG A 24 3.80 -21.25 -5.17
CA ARG A 24 2.81 -21.71 -6.14
C ARG A 24 1.79 -20.58 -6.27
N PRO A 25 1.42 -20.17 -7.48
CA PRO A 25 0.36 -19.18 -7.68
C PRO A 25 -0.89 -19.66 -6.93
N ASP A 26 -1.35 -18.84 -6.00
CA ASP A 26 -2.57 -19.08 -5.22
C ASP A 26 -3.59 -18.01 -5.62
N SER A 27 -4.34 -18.32 -6.67
CA SER A 27 -5.38 -17.42 -7.19
C SER A 27 -6.50 -17.15 -6.19
N GLU A 28 -6.66 -18.00 -5.16
CA GLU A 28 -7.64 -17.80 -4.11
C GLU A 28 -7.20 -16.66 -3.18
N MET A 29 -5.93 -16.65 -2.76
CA MET A 29 -5.36 -15.55 -1.98
C MET A 29 -5.37 -14.21 -2.72
N ASP A 30 -5.07 -14.22 -4.02
CA ASP A 30 -5.12 -13.00 -4.85
C ASP A 30 -6.54 -12.40 -4.87
N SER A 31 -7.56 -13.25 -5.02
CA SER A 31 -8.96 -12.84 -5.06
C SER A 31 -9.43 -12.22 -3.74
N ILE A 32 -8.98 -12.77 -2.61
CA ILE A 32 -9.26 -12.21 -1.28
C ILE A 32 -8.62 -10.83 -1.12
N GLY A 33 -7.36 -10.69 -1.56
CA GLY A 33 -6.64 -9.42 -1.54
C GLY A 33 -7.37 -8.34 -2.35
N TRP A 34 -7.80 -8.68 -3.57
CA TRP A 34 -8.60 -7.79 -4.41
C TRP A 34 -9.95 -7.44 -3.79
N THR A 35 -10.64 -8.40 -3.19
CA THR A 35 -11.93 -8.18 -2.53
C THR A 35 -11.80 -7.20 -1.37
N MET A 36 -10.79 -7.37 -0.51
CA MET A 36 -10.53 -6.47 0.62
C MET A 36 -10.20 -5.04 0.15
N LEU A 37 -9.40 -4.91 -0.91
CA LEU A 37 -9.11 -3.61 -1.52
C LEU A 37 -10.40 -2.94 -2.00
N LEU A 38 -11.26 -3.66 -2.73
CA LEU A 38 -12.52 -3.12 -3.24
C LEU A 38 -13.43 -2.67 -2.11
N ILE A 39 -13.55 -3.44 -1.03
CA ILE A 39 -14.31 -3.05 0.17
C ILE A 39 -13.78 -1.74 0.73
N LEU A 40 -12.46 -1.61 0.87
CA LEU A 40 -11.83 -0.39 1.37
C LEU A 40 -12.07 0.80 0.45
N VAL A 41 -11.98 0.61 -0.87
CA VAL A 41 -12.25 1.67 -1.86
C VAL A 41 -13.70 2.10 -1.81
N VAL A 42 -14.64 1.16 -1.80
CA VAL A 42 -16.07 1.46 -1.67
C VAL A 42 -16.37 2.20 -0.37
N LEU A 43 -15.65 1.86 0.71
CA LEU A 43 -15.75 2.58 1.97
C LEU A 43 -15.16 4.00 1.88
N LEU A 44 -14.00 4.19 1.24
CA LEU A 44 -13.25 5.46 1.20
C LEU A 44 -13.81 6.47 0.18
N VAL A 45 -14.24 6.00 -0.99
CA VAL A 45 -14.77 6.83 -2.08
C VAL A 45 -15.90 7.78 -1.66
N PRO A 46 -16.91 7.38 -0.85
CA PRO A 46 -17.96 8.30 -0.41
C PRO A 46 -17.45 9.39 0.55
N PHE A 47 -16.27 9.24 1.16
CA PHE A 47 -15.67 10.30 2.00
C PHE A 47 -14.90 11.34 1.19
N LEU A 48 -14.36 11.00 0.03
CA LEU A 48 -13.67 11.95 -0.86
C LEU A 48 -14.49 13.22 -1.17
N PRO A 49 -15.79 13.16 -1.54
CA PRO A 49 -16.56 14.37 -1.82
C PRO A 49 -16.69 15.28 -0.59
N PHE A 50 -16.75 14.72 0.62
CA PHE A 50 -16.82 15.51 1.85
C PHE A 50 -15.55 16.35 2.04
N ILE A 51 -14.39 15.72 1.86
CA ILE A 51 -13.08 16.40 1.92
C ILE A 51 -12.99 17.48 0.84
N ALA A 52 -13.43 17.18 -0.39
CA ALA A 52 -13.42 18.13 -1.50
C ALA A 52 -14.29 19.36 -1.22
N ILE A 53 -15.49 19.18 -0.66
CA ILE A 53 -16.39 20.28 -0.30
C ILE A 53 -15.73 21.18 0.74
N VAL A 54 -15.21 20.61 1.83
CA VAL A 54 -14.55 21.39 2.89
C VAL A 54 -13.35 22.16 2.35
N TYR A 55 -12.55 21.53 1.48
CA TYR A 55 -11.42 22.16 0.83
C TYR A 55 -11.85 23.37 -0.03
N VAL A 56 -12.87 23.20 -0.88
CA VAL A 56 -13.39 24.27 -1.74
C VAL A 56 -13.93 25.42 -0.88
N LEU A 57 -14.72 25.11 0.15
CA LEU A 57 -15.27 26.13 1.06
C LEU A 57 -14.15 26.90 1.76
N SER A 58 -13.17 26.21 2.33
CA SER A 58 -12.00 26.84 2.96
C SER A 58 -11.29 27.80 2.02
N LYS A 59 -11.10 27.38 0.76
CA LYS A 59 -10.46 28.20 -0.26
C LYS A 59 -11.29 29.44 -0.60
N VAL A 60 -12.60 29.28 -0.80
CA VAL A 60 -13.53 30.37 -1.09
C VAL A 60 -13.53 31.40 0.05
N PHE A 61 -13.65 30.95 1.30
CA PHE A 61 -13.59 31.85 2.46
C PHE A 61 -12.24 32.55 2.61
N GLY A 62 -11.14 31.86 2.32
CA GLY A 62 -9.80 32.46 2.27
C GLY A 62 -9.70 33.58 1.23
N TYR A 63 -10.21 33.34 0.01
CA TYR A 63 -10.24 34.36 -1.04
C TYR A 63 -11.15 35.55 -0.68
N LEU A 64 -12.29 35.32 -0.05
CA LEU A 64 -13.20 36.36 0.43
C LEU A 64 -12.56 37.22 1.53
N ASN A 65 -11.87 36.60 2.48
CA ASN A 65 -11.17 37.31 3.55
C ASN A 65 -9.99 38.13 3.01
N ALA A 66 -9.23 37.59 2.05
CA ALA A 66 -8.16 38.33 1.39
C ALA A 66 -8.68 39.55 0.61
N GLN A 67 -9.90 39.47 0.05
CA GLN A 67 -10.55 40.60 -0.63
C GLN A 67 -11.11 41.67 0.31
N ARG A 68 -11.38 41.34 1.57
CA ARG A 68 -11.87 42.33 2.56
C ARG A 68 -10.80 43.32 3.04
N GLY A 69 -9.53 43.12 2.68
CA GLY A 69 -8.44 44.02 3.04
C GLY A 69 -8.15 44.05 4.55
N PRO A 70 -6.94 44.46 4.98
CA PRO A 70 -6.69 44.76 6.38
C PRO A 70 -7.64 45.89 6.79
N ASN A 71 -8.56 45.64 7.73
CA ASN A 71 -9.28 46.73 8.38
C ASN A 71 -8.22 47.62 9.10
N PRO A 72 -8.31 48.96 8.99
CA PRO A 72 -7.43 49.87 9.74
C PRO A 72 -7.61 49.73 11.25
#